data_AF-A0A6A6WUF1-F1
#
_entry.id   AF-A0A6A6WUF1-F1
#
_cell.length_a   1.000
_cell.length_b   1.000
_cell.length_c   1.000
_cell.angle_alpha   90.00
_cell.angle_beta   90.00
_cell.angle_gamma   90.00
#
_symmetry.space_group_name_H-M   'P 1'
#
loop_
_entity.id
_entity.type
_entity.pdbx_description
1 polymer ?
#
loop_
_entity_poly.entity_id
_entity_poly.type
_entity_poly.pdbx_seq_one_letter_code
_entity_poly.pdbx_strand_id
1 'polypeptide(L)'
;MESYTQSDVDVDAKQWARFVDVADPGAVLKKECIAPLTKVSGYWGNEKVRHYQWASKGAKYCKVLGTAASRNPGWGEASIKLNQILLKRITGGHSLRISANPLDLIDLKYLKTWQNQDKLEKKGSKGFTLRYQPISNSDLPAGYTLDQYGLIVSRE
;
A
#
# COMPACT_ATOMS: atom_id res chain seq x y z
N MET A 1 23.28 -19.15 6.20
CA MET A 1 21.96 -19.30 5.55
C MET A 1 21.05 -19.91 6.60
N GLU A 2 20.42 -19.09 7.43
CA GLU A 2 19.64 -19.57 8.57
C GLU A 2 18.30 -20.13 8.08
N SER A 3 18.06 -21.43 8.31
CA SER A 3 16.78 -22.06 8.05
C SER A 3 15.82 -21.69 9.18
N TYR A 4 14.83 -20.85 8.88
CA TYR A 4 13.72 -20.58 9.80
C TYR A 4 12.95 -21.87 10.09
N THR A 5 12.78 -22.20 11.38
CA THR A 5 12.01 -23.38 11.79
C THR A 5 10.51 -23.06 11.81
N GLN A 6 9.67 -24.09 11.63
CA GLN A 6 8.21 -23.95 11.67
C GLN A 6 7.71 -23.30 12.98
N SER A 7 8.42 -23.54 14.09
CA SER A 7 8.13 -22.95 15.41
C SER A 7 8.35 -21.45 15.46
N ASP A 8 9.40 -20.93 14.80
CA ASP A 8 9.70 -19.49 14.79
C ASP A 8 8.62 -18.73 14.02
N VAL A 9 8.17 -19.30 12.90
CA VAL A 9 7.08 -18.74 12.08
C VAL A 9 5.76 -18.69 12.86
N ASP A 10 5.46 -19.71 13.67
CA ASP A 10 4.23 -19.74 14.47
C ASP A 10 4.29 -18.78 15.68
N VAL A 11 5.48 -18.52 16.24
CA VAL A 11 5.67 -17.50 17.29
C VAL A 11 5.50 -16.09 16.70
N ASP A 12 6.15 -15.80 15.58
CA ASP A 12 5.98 -14.54 14.85
C ASP A 12 4.52 -14.34 14.46
N ALA A 13 3.84 -15.40 14.00
CA ALA A 13 2.43 -15.36 13.67
C ALA A 13 1.56 -14.99 14.87
N LYS A 14 1.81 -15.55 16.05
CA LYS A 14 1.04 -15.23 17.26
C LYS A 14 1.30 -13.81 17.74
N GLN A 15 2.55 -13.33 17.67
CA GLN A 15 2.87 -11.96 18.04
C GLN A 15 2.24 -10.96 17.07
N TRP A 16 2.32 -11.22 15.78
CA TRP A 16 1.68 -10.40 14.74
C TRP A 16 0.15 -10.46 14.81
N ALA A 17 -0.43 -11.64 15.06
CA ALA A 17 -1.87 -11.78 15.24
C ALA A 17 -2.33 -10.99 16.46
N ARG A 18 -1.65 -11.10 17.61
CA ARG A 18 -1.94 -10.27 18.79
C ARG A 18 -1.81 -8.77 18.49
N PHE A 19 -0.81 -8.37 17.71
CA PHE A 19 -0.61 -6.98 17.32
C PHE A 19 -1.75 -6.45 16.42
N VAL A 20 -2.21 -7.27 15.48
CA VAL A 20 -3.32 -6.95 14.58
C VAL A 20 -4.66 -6.97 15.32
N ASP A 21 -4.89 -7.95 16.19
CA ASP A 21 -6.12 -8.14 16.96
C ASP A 21 -6.32 -7.02 18.00
N VAL A 22 -5.23 -6.53 18.62
CA VAL A 22 -5.25 -5.32 19.47
C VAL A 22 -5.60 -4.07 18.66
N ALA A 23 -5.34 -4.04 17.35
CA ALA A 23 -5.58 -2.88 16.49
C ALA A 23 -6.95 -2.89 15.81
N ASP A 24 -7.49 -4.08 15.49
CA ASP A 24 -8.80 -4.28 14.90
C ASP A 24 -9.32 -5.68 15.29
N PRO A 25 -10.22 -5.79 16.28
CA PRO A 25 -10.72 -7.07 16.79
C PRO A 25 -11.56 -7.88 15.78
N GLY A 26 -11.75 -7.39 14.55
CA GLY A 26 -12.37 -8.13 13.45
C GLY A 26 -11.39 -8.65 12.37
N ALA A 27 -10.10 -8.29 12.44
CA ALA A 27 -9.15 -8.58 11.37
C ALA A 27 -8.56 -10.00 11.49
N VAL A 28 -9.09 -10.94 10.70
CA VAL A 28 -8.49 -12.28 10.56
C VAL A 28 -7.17 -12.18 9.78
N LEU A 29 -6.05 -12.13 10.50
CA LEU A 29 -4.72 -12.15 9.90
C LEU A 29 -4.45 -13.51 9.23
N LYS A 30 -4.33 -13.51 7.91
CA LYS A 30 -3.92 -14.71 7.16
C LYS A 30 -2.43 -14.96 7.41
N LYS A 31 -2.05 -16.19 7.75
CA LYS A 31 -0.64 -16.55 8.00
C LYS A 31 0.31 -16.10 6.88
N GLU A 32 -0.14 -16.23 5.63
CA GLU A 32 0.61 -15.84 4.44
C GLU A 32 0.86 -14.32 4.30
N CYS A 33 0.12 -13.50 5.04
CA CYS A 33 0.30 -12.05 5.09
C CYS A 33 1.30 -11.60 6.16
N ILE A 34 1.68 -12.44 7.12
CA ILE A 34 2.56 -12.04 8.23
C ILE A 34 3.89 -11.52 7.70
N ALA A 35 4.71 -12.37 7.08
CA ALA A 35 6.04 -11.98 6.62
C ALA A 35 6.03 -10.77 5.65
N PRO A 36 5.10 -10.69 4.67
CA PRO A 36 4.99 -9.47 3.86
C PRO A 36 4.63 -8.22 4.66
N LEU A 37 3.71 -8.30 5.63
CA LEU A 37 3.32 -7.13 6.43
C LEU A 37 4.37 -6.74 7.45
N THR A 38 5.11 -7.69 8.02
CA THR A 38 6.32 -7.43 8.80
C THR A 38 7.30 -6.61 7.99
N LYS A 39 7.56 -7.03 6.74
CA LYS A 39 8.41 -6.28 5.83
C LYS A 39 7.88 -4.87 5.55
N VAL A 40 6.59 -4.72 5.29
CA VAL A 40 5.97 -3.39 5.07
C VAL A 40 6.15 -2.50 6.31
N SER A 41 5.93 -3.04 7.50
CA SER A 41 6.11 -2.28 8.73
C SER A 41 7.53 -1.78 8.93
N GLY A 42 8.54 -2.59 8.56
CA GLY A 42 9.94 -2.21 8.67
C GLY A 42 10.34 -1.06 7.75
N TYR A 43 9.61 -0.84 6.64
CA TYR A 43 9.87 0.27 5.72
C TYR A 43 8.98 1.47 5.98
N TRP A 44 7.68 1.24 6.14
CA TRP A 44 6.68 2.32 6.15
C TRP A 44 6.09 2.58 7.53
N GLY A 45 6.39 1.77 8.53
CA GLY A 45 5.84 1.92 9.88
C GLY A 45 4.54 1.14 10.09
N ASN A 46 4.35 0.72 11.34
CA ASN A 46 3.20 -0.09 11.77
C ASN A 46 1.87 0.69 11.72
N GLU A 47 1.93 1.99 11.97
CA GLU A 47 0.78 2.88 11.99
C GLU A 47 0.05 2.91 10.65
N LYS A 48 0.77 2.83 9.52
CA LYS A 48 0.15 2.75 8.18
C LYS A 48 -0.39 1.36 7.89
N VAL A 49 0.31 0.29 8.30
CA VAL A 49 -0.20 -1.08 8.17
C VAL A 49 -1.57 -1.22 8.84
N ARG A 50 -1.72 -0.63 10.03
CA ARG A 50 -2.97 -0.61 10.81
C ARG A 50 -4.02 0.31 10.20
N HIS A 51 -3.68 1.58 9.96
CA HIS A 51 -4.61 2.57 9.41
C HIS A 51 -5.22 2.12 8.08
N TYR A 52 -4.38 1.61 7.16
CA TYR A 52 -4.86 1.08 5.88
C TYR A 52 -5.38 -0.35 5.96
N GLN A 53 -5.49 -0.93 7.15
CA GLN A 53 -6.04 -2.27 7.40
C GLN A 53 -5.49 -3.33 6.42
N TRP A 54 -4.20 -3.26 6.07
CA TRP A 54 -3.62 -4.15 5.05
C TRP A 54 -3.65 -5.62 5.46
N ALA A 55 -3.74 -5.89 6.76
CA ALA A 55 -3.92 -7.23 7.34
C ALA A 55 -5.22 -7.91 6.90
N SER A 56 -6.27 -7.16 6.56
CA SER A 56 -7.56 -7.72 6.10
C SER A 56 -7.52 -8.18 4.63
N LYS A 57 -6.46 -7.85 3.88
CA LYS A 57 -6.37 -8.15 2.45
C LYS A 57 -5.91 -9.59 2.19
N GLY A 58 -6.05 -10.04 0.95
CA GLY A 58 -5.61 -11.38 0.54
C GLY A 58 -4.09 -11.51 0.44
N ALA A 59 -3.57 -12.73 0.59
CA ALA A 59 -2.14 -13.03 0.55
C ALA A 59 -1.41 -12.48 -0.68
N LYS A 60 -2.04 -12.56 -1.87
CA LYS A 60 -1.50 -11.97 -3.10
C LYS A 60 -1.28 -10.47 -2.99
N TYR A 61 -2.20 -9.75 -2.34
CA TYR A 61 -2.08 -8.32 -2.09
C TYR A 61 -0.92 -8.05 -1.13
N CYS A 62 -0.89 -8.74 0.02
CA CYS A 62 0.18 -8.60 1.02
C CYS A 62 1.57 -8.83 0.41
N LYS A 63 1.74 -9.87 -0.41
CA LYS A 63 3.02 -10.19 -1.08
C LYS A 63 3.48 -9.09 -2.04
N VAL A 64 2.56 -8.54 -2.84
CA VAL A 64 2.89 -7.44 -3.77
C VAL A 64 3.18 -6.17 -3.00
N LEU A 65 2.41 -5.86 -1.96
CA LEU A 65 2.63 -4.73 -1.06
C LEU A 65 4.03 -4.77 -0.43
N GLY A 66 4.42 -5.90 0.17
CA GLY A 66 5.76 -6.06 0.75
C GLY A 66 6.89 -5.92 -0.27
N THR A 67 6.67 -6.39 -1.51
CA THR A 67 7.64 -6.17 -2.59
C THR A 67 7.72 -4.69 -3.00
N ALA A 68 6.57 -4.01 -3.08
CA ALA A 68 6.51 -2.60 -3.44
C ALA A 68 7.17 -1.71 -2.37
N ALA A 69 6.93 -2.00 -1.09
CA ALA A 69 7.57 -1.32 0.04
C ALA A 69 9.07 -1.51 0.05
N SER A 70 9.56 -2.73 -0.16
CA SER A 70 10.99 -3.00 -0.26
C SER A 70 11.69 -2.29 -1.42
N ARG A 71 10.96 -1.95 -2.48
CA ARG A 71 11.49 -1.21 -3.64
C ARG A 71 11.32 0.30 -3.51
N ASN A 72 10.48 0.76 -2.59
CA ASN A 72 10.21 2.17 -2.31
C ASN A 72 10.23 2.36 -0.78
N PRO A 73 11.40 2.24 -0.14
CA PRO A 73 11.48 2.11 1.32
C PRO A 73 11.02 3.36 2.07
N GLY A 74 11.21 4.55 1.50
CA GLY A 74 10.76 5.80 2.11
C GLY A 74 9.27 6.05 1.86
N TRP A 75 8.49 6.19 2.95
CA TRP A 75 7.05 6.50 2.85
C TRP A 75 6.77 7.83 2.10
N GLY A 76 7.58 8.86 2.33
CA GLY A 76 7.41 10.16 1.65
C GLY A 76 7.48 10.03 0.12
N GLU A 77 8.46 9.28 -0.38
CA GLU A 77 8.56 9.00 -1.82
C GLU A 77 7.45 8.06 -2.32
N ALA A 78 7.17 7.00 -1.56
CA ALA A 78 6.15 6.02 -1.92
C ALA A 78 4.75 6.65 -2.02
N SER A 79 4.39 7.53 -1.08
CA SER A 79 3.11 8.23 -1.08
C SER A 79 2.96 9.18 -2.27
N ILE A 80 4.01 9.91 -2.66
CA ILE A 80 4.01 10.73 -3.89
C ILE A 80 3.70 9.88 -5.13
N LYS A 81 4.41 8.75 -5.30
CA LYS A 81 4.19 7.84 -6.43
C LYS A 81 2.78 7.22 -6.40
N LEU A 82 2.32 6.78 -5.24
CA LEU A 82 0.98 6.23 -5.06
C LEU A 82 -0.10 7.25 -5.41
N ASN A 83 0.05 8.50 -4.99
CA ASN A 83 -0.91 9.56 -5.32
C ASN A 83 -0.98 9.83 -6.81
N GLN A 84 0.15 9.82 -7.52
CA GLN A 84 0.14 9.93 -8.99
C GLN A 84 -0.62 8.78 -9.65
N ILE A 85 -0.44 7.55 -9.14
CA ILE A 85 -1.16 6.36 -9.62
C ILE A 85 -2.67 6.47 -9.33
N LEU A 86 -3.03 6.89 -8.11
CA LEU A 86 -4.41 7.07 -7.66
C LEU A 86 -5.12 8.16 -8.45
N LEU A 87 -4.49 9.33 -8.61
CA LEU A 87 -5.03 10.45 -9.37
C LEU A 87 -5.32 10.03 -10.82
N LYS A 88 -4.39 9.32 -11.46
CA LYS A 88 -4.60 8.77 -12.80
C LYS A 88 -5.77 7.79 -12.86
N ARG A 89 -6.01 7.00 -11.80
CA ARG A 89 -7.14 6.09 -11.74
C ARG A 89 -8.46 6.88 -11.65
N ILE A 90 -8.51 7.88 -10.78
CA ILE A 90 -9.67 8.76 -10.58
C ILE A 90 -10.02 9.50 -11.88
N THR A 91 -9.06 10.17 -12.50
CA THR A 91 -9.26 10.91 -13.76
C THR A 91 -9.55 9.99 -14.94
N GLY A 92 -9.14 8.72 -14.84
CA GLY A 92 -9.53 7.65 -15.77
C GLY A 92 -10.93 7.06 -15.51
N GLY A 93 -11.76 7.70 -14.69
CA GLY A 93 -13.17 7.34 -14.46
C GLY A 93 -13.40 6.23 -13.43
N HIS A 94 -12.39 5.85 -12.65
CA HIS A 94 -12.52 4.81 -11.63
C HIS A 94 -12.49 5.45 -10.24
N SER A 95 -13.65 5.50 -9.59
CA SER A 95 -13.77 6.06 -8.24
C SER A 95 -13.05 5.21 -7.19
N LEU A 96 -12.56 5.86 -6.14
CA LEU A 96 -12.05 5.16 -4.97
C LEU A 96 -13.22 4.61 -4.14
N ARG A 97 -13.00 3.48 -3.46
CA ARG A 97 -13.94 3.00 -2.45
C ARG A 97 -13.86 3.90 -1.22
N ILE A 98 -15.01 4.16 -0.58
CA ILE A 98 -15.06 4.78 0.74
C ILE A 98 -14.53 3.76 1.75
N SER A 99 -13.24 3.84 2.07
CA SER A 99 -12.56 3.00 3.05
C SER A 99 -11.22 3.62 3.39
N ALA A 100 -10.63 3.21 4.51
CA ALA A 100 -9.30 3.69 4.90
C ALA A 100 -8.22 3.35 3.86
N ASN A 101 -8.32 2.21 3.16
CA ASN A 101 -7.34 1.79 2.15
C ASN A 101 -7.77 2.15 0.73
N PRO A 102 -7.17 3.18 0.11
CA PRO A 102 -7.51 3.55 -1.26
C PRO A 102 -6.85 2.64 -2.30
N LEU A 103 -5.92 1.75 -1.92
CA LEU A 103 -5.07 1.04 -2.87
C LEU A 103 -5.70 -0.28 -3.35
N ASP A 104 -5.68 -0.48 -4.67
CA ASP A 104 -5.93 -1.76 -5.29
C ASP A 104 -4.61 -2.48 -5.62
N LEU A 105 -4.72 -3.79 -5.87
CA LEU A 105 -3.58 -4.62 -6.27
C LEU A 105 -2.83 -4.06 -7.50
N ILE A 106 -3.55 -3.43 -8.44
CA ILE A 106 -2.94 -2.86 -9.65
C ILE A 106 -2.05 -1.66 -9.34
N ASP A 107 -2.40 -0.86 -8.34
CA ASP A 107 -1.62 0.32 -7.94
C ASP A 107 -0.28 -0.13 -7.36
N LEU A 108 -0.31 -1.15 -6.51
CA LEU A 108 0.89 -1.75 -5.93
C LEU A 108 1.79 -2.40 -6.98
N LYS A 109 1.21 -2.95 -8.05
CA LYS A 109 1.99 -3.47 -9.19
C LYS A 109 2.74 -2.36 -9.91
N TYR A 110 2.11 -1.19 -10.09
CA TYR A 110 2.77 -0.03 -10.69
C TYR A 110 3.84 0.56 -9.76
N LEU A 111 3.55 0.72 -8.47
CA LEU A 111 4.53 1.16 -7.48
C LEU A 111 5.75 0.23 -7.45
N LYS A 112 5.53 -1.09 -7.49
CA LYS A 112 6.59 -2.10 -7.56
C LYS A 112 7.51 -1.92 -8.78
N THR A 113 7.02 -1.37 -9.89
CA THR A 113 7.83 -1.11 -11.09
C THR A 113 8.48 0.27 -11.10
N TRP A 114 7.97 1.22 -10.31
CA TRP A 114 8.43 2.61 -10.27
C TRP A 114 9.49 2.82 -9.18
N GLN A 115 10.74 2.40 -9.45
CA GLN A 115 11.79 2.36 -8.42
C GLN A 115 12.51 3.69 -8.21
N ASN A 116 12.59 4.54 -9.23
CA ASN A 116 13.30 5.82 -9.15
C ASN A 116 12.32 6.99 -9.06
N GLN A 117 12.84 8.20 -8.81
CA GLN A 117 12.10 9.46 -8.83
C GLN A 117 11.94 10.03 -10.25
N ASP A 118 11.93 9.15 -11.25
CA ASP A 118 11.76 9.50 -12.66
C ASP A 118 10.28 9.34 -13.08
N LYS A 119 10.06 8.93 -14.34
CA LYS A 119 8.73 8.68 -14.88
C LYS A 119 8.40 7.20 -14.88
N LEU A 120 7.17 6.87 -14.52
CA LEU A 120 6.59 5.56 -14.81
C LEU A 120 5.94 5.58 -16.19
N GLU A 121 6.45 4.77 -17.10
CA GLU A 121 5.87 4.60 -18.43
C GLU A 121 5.23 3.23 -18.60
N LYS A 122 3.99 3.24 -19.06
CA LYS A 122 3.31 2.06 -19.57
C LYS A 122 3.12 2.22 -21.07
N LYS A 123 3.62 1.26 -21.85
CA LYS A 123 3.44 1.23 -23.32
C LYS A 123 2.13 0.51 -23.70
N GLY A 124 1.64 0.76 -24.92
CA GLY A 124 0.47 0.11 -25.52
C GLY A 124 -0.74 1.02 -25.67
N SER A 125 -1.88 0.47 -26.11
CA SER A 125 -3.11 1.21 -26.43
C SER A 125 -3.76 1.94 -25.25
N LYS A 126 -3.46 1.51 -24.02
CA LYS A 126 -3.83 2.19 -22.76
C LYS A 126 -2.58 2.66 -22.00
N GLY A 127 -1.56 3.05 -22.77
CA GLY A 127 -0.31 3.55 -22.25
C GLY A 127 -0.48 4.88 -21.52
N PHE A 128 0.43 5.16 -20.61
CA PHE A 128 0.44 6.41 -19.86
C PHE A 128 1.85 6.69 -19.34
N THR A 129 2.11 7.95 -19.01
CA THR A 129 3.32 8.39 -18.34
C THR A 129 2.94 9.14 -17.08
N LEU A 130 3.44 8.69 -15.93
CA LEU A 130 3.32 9.42 -14.67
C LEU A 130 4.68 10.02 -14.33
N ARG A 131 4.70 11.25 -13.80
CA ARG A 131 5.91 11.92 -13.35
C ARG A 131 5.96 11.90 -11.83
N TYR A 132 7.16 11.84 -11.27
CA TYR A 132 7.35 12.02 -9.84
C TYR A 132 7.09 13.49 -9.48
N GLN A 133 5.90 13.76 -8.95
CA GLN A 133 5.48 15.11 -8.57
C GLN A 133 4.52 15.03 -7.37
N PRO A 134 4.75 15.82 -6.31
CA PRO A 134 3.81 15.92 -5.20
C PRO A 134 2.42 16.40 -5.67
N ILE A 135 1.38 15.92 -4.98
CA ILE A 135 -0.01 16.32 -5.20
C ILE A 135 -0.49 17.02 -3.93
N SER A 136 -1.17 18.15 -4.10
CA SER A 136 -1.81 18.92 -3.04
C SER A 136 -3.34 18.79 -3.12
N ASN A 137 -4.05 19.21 -2.08
CA ASN A 137 -5.52 19.16 -2.09
C ASN A 137 -6.17 20.00 -3.20
N SER A 138 -5.52 21.06 -3.68
CA SER A 138 -6.03 21.85 -4.81
C SER A 138 -5.94 21.13 -6.16
N ASP A 139 -5.11 20.10 -6.27
CA ASP A 139 -4.97 19.29 -7.49
C ASP A 139 -6.01 18.16 -7.55
N LEU A 140 -6.77 17.93 -6.47
CA LEU A 140 -7.69 16.82 -6.36
C LEU A 140 -9.07 17.17 -6.94
N PRO A 141 -9.72 16.24 -7.66
CA PRO A 141 -11.12 16.40 -8.05
C PRO A 141 -12.04 16.54 -6.83
N ALA A 142 -13.21 17.15 -7.05
CA ALA A 142 -14.24 17.22 -6.02
C ALA A 142 -14.59 15.81 -5.48
N GLY A 143 -14.77 15.71 -4.16
CA GLY A 143 -15.04 14.45 -3.48
C GLY A 143 -13.79 13.68 -3.02
N TYR A 144 -12.58 14.24 -3.18
CA TYR A 144 -11.34 13.61 -2.70
C TYR A 144 -10.56 14.52 -1.74
N THR A 145 -9.73 13.90 -0.89
CA THR A 145 -8.80 14.59 0.01
C THR A 145 -7.56 13.74 0.24
N LEU A 146 -6.50 14.35 0.77
CA LEU A 146 -5.39 13.60 1.38
C LEU A 146 -5.75 13.22 2.81
N ASP A 147 -5.44 11.98 3.20
CA ASP A 147 -5.56 11.50 4.57
C ASP A 147 -4.37 11.93 5.47
N GLN A 148 -4.40 11.51 6.74
CA GLN A 148 -3.35 11.84 7.72
C GLN A 148 -1.93 11.34 7.35
N TYR A 149 -1.82 10.35 6.47
CA TYR A 149 -0.53 9.85 5.98
C TYR A 149 -0.22 10.30 4.55
N GLY A 150 -1.06 11.18 4.00
CA GLY A 150 -0.86 11.82 2.72
C GLY A 150 -1.31 10.99 1.52
N LEU A 151 -2.15 9.97 1.66
CA LEU A 151 -2.75 9.28 0.51
C LEU A 151 -4.10 9.88 0.10
N ILE A 152 -4.38 9.89 -1.21
CA ILE A 152 -5.69 10.30 -1.74
C ILE A 152 -6.75 9.29 -1.30
N VAL A 153 -7.82 9.78 -0.67
CA VAL A 153 -9.01 9.03 -0.26
C VAL A 153 -10.29 9.73 -0.74
N SER A 154 -11.38 8.98 -0.87
CA SER A 154 -12.72 9.55 -1.09
C SER A 154 -13.16 10.26 0.18
N ARG A 155 -13.77 11.44 0.05
CA ARG A 155 -14.57 12.03 1.12
C ARG A 155 -15.85 11.21 1.28
N GLU A 156 -16.29 11.09 2.53
CA GLU A 156 -17.63 10.58 2.86
C GLU A 156 -18.72 11.54 2.37
#